data_AF-A0A6A4DWY1-F1
#
_entry.id   AF-A0A6A4DWY1-F1
#
_cell.length_a   1.000
_cell.length_b   1.000
_cell.length_c   1.000
_cell.angle_alpha   90.00
_cell.angle_beta   90.00
_cell.angle_gamma   90.00
#
_symmetry.space_group_name_H-M   'P 1'
#
loop_
_entity.id
_entity.type
_entity.pdbx_description
1 polymer ?
#
loop_
_entity_poly.entity_id
_entity_poly.type
_entity_poly.pdbx_seq_one_letter_code
_entity_poly.pdbx_strand_id
1 'polypeptide(L)'
;MHTLNLCLQYAMGMHENKETVEVFDPKINSRKREQRYVTDGGVFEEGRDLVKRVRALNNYFSTEQRCKRLEAVQSFYCLPKLAPTLDCDT
;
A
#
# COMPACT_ATOMS: atom_id res chain seq x y z
N MET A 1 9.74 2.58 12.44
CA MET A 1 8.46 2.71 11.69
C MET A 1 7.46 1.72 12.28
N HIS A 2 6.23 2.15 12.57
CA HIS A 2 5.20 1.26 13.15
C HIS A 2 4.69 0.26 12.09
N THR A 3 4.67 -1.03 12.40
CA THR A 3 4.26 -2.13 11.49
C THR A 3 2.94 -1.85 10.77
N LEU A 4 1.94 -1.34 11.49
CA LEU A 4 0.64 -0.97 10.92
C LEU A 4 0.76 0.12 9.83
N ASN A 5 1.56 1.17 10.07
CA ASN A 5 1.74 2.24 9.09
C ASN A 5 2.36 1.71 7.81
N LEU A 6 3.34 0.82 7.94
CA LEU A 6 4.03 0.16 6.83
C LEU A 6 3.08 -0.73 6.01
N CYS A 7 2.21 -1.50 6.69
CA CYS A 7 1.14 -2.26 6.05
C CYS A 7 0.16 -1.37 5.26
N LEU A 8 -0.26 -0.25 5.84
CA LEU A 8 -1.19 0.67 5.19
C LEU A 8 -0.57 1.35 3.96
N GLN A 9 0.67 1.84 4.07
CA GLN A 9 1.41 2.45 2.96
C GLN A 9 1.60 1.47 1.79
N TYR A 10 1.96 0.22 2.07
CA TYR A 10 2.06 -0.82 1.05
C TYR A 10 0.71 -1.19 0.44
N ALA A 11 -0.34 -1.30 1.26
CA ALA A 11 -1.65 -1.67 0.76
C ALA A 11 -2.26 -0.61 -0.16
N MET A 12 -2.09 0.66 0.19
CA MET A 12 -2.51 1.81 -0.62
C MET A 12 -1.64 2.02 -1.87
N GLY A 13 -0.51 1.32 -1.97
CA GLY A 13 0.43 1.46 -3.09
C GLY A 13 1.27 2.73 -3.03
N MET A 14 1.34 3.38 -1.86
CA MET A 14 2.20 4.54 -1.66
C MET A 14 3.66 4.13 -1.69
N HIS A 15 3.98 2.96 -1.12
CA HIS A 15 5.33 2.39 -1.11
C HIS A 15 5.30 0.96 -1.70
N GLU A 16 6.45 0.49 -2.15
CA GLU A 16 6.67 -0.91 -2.51
C GLU A 16 7.73 -1.54 -1.61
N ASN A 17 7.55 -2.81 -1.24
CA ASN A 17 8.55 -3.52 -0.44
C ASN A 17 9.77 -3.96 -1.27
N LYS A 18 9.73 -3.79 -2.60
CA LYS A 18 10.86 -4.11 -3.47
C LYS A 18 11.26 -2.89 -4.25
N GLU A 19 12.55 -2.66 -4.32
CA GLU A 19 13.14 -1.66 -5.20
C GLU A 19 14.10 -2.33 -6.17
N THR A 20 14.26 -1.74 -7.35
CA THR A 20 15.28 -2.16 -8.31
C THR A 20 16.48 -1.24 -8.18
N VAL A 21 17.62 -1.79 -7.79
CA VAL A 21 18.90 -1.08 -7.67
C VAL A 21 19.86 -1.52 -8.77
N GLU A 22 20.64 -0.57 -9.29
CA GLU A 22 21.77 -0.89 -10.17
C GLU A 22 23.00 -1.19 -9.34
N VAL A 23 23.47 -2.43 -9.38
CA VAL A 23 24.68 -2.89 -8.70
C VAL A 23 25.75 -3.13 -9.75
N PHE A 24 26.95 -2.57 -9.55
CA PHE A 24 28.08 -2.86 -10.42
C PHE A 24 28.62 -4.26 -10.12
N ASP A 25 28.68 -5.11 -11.13
CA ASP A 25 29.26 -6.45 -11.03
C ASP A 25 30.69 -6.43 -11.61
N PRO A 26 31.73 -6.50 -10.75
CA PRO A 26 33.11 -6.47 -11.19
C PRO A 26 33.54 -7.73 -11.97
N LYS A 27 32.79 -8.83 -11.93
CA LYS A 27 33.12 -10.08 -12.66
C LYS A 27 32.82 -9.98 -14.15
N ILE A 28 31.78 -9.24 -14.50
CA ILE A 28 31.32 -9.02 -15.88
C ILE A 28 31.55 -7.57 -16.35
N ASN A 29 32.21 -6.75 -15.53
CA ASN A 29 32.51 -5.34 -15.77
C ASN A 29 31.30 -4.53 -16.27
N SER A 30 30.13 -4.75 -15.67
CA SER A 30 28.87 -4.14 -16.10
C SER A 30 27.92 -3.88 -14.94
N ARG A 31 26.90 -3.05 -15.17
CA ARG A 31 25.83 -2.79 -14.20
C ARG A 31 24.72 -3.81 -14.35
N LYS A 32 24.32 -4.42 -13.24
CA LYS A 32 23.21 -5.37 -13.15
C LYS A 32 22.07 -4.76 -12.36
N ARG A 33 20.85 -4.99 -12.81
CA ARG A 33 19.64 -4.64 -12.05
C ARG A 33 19.34 -5.75 -11.05
N GLU A 34 19.30 -5.42 -9.77
CA GLU A 34 18.96 -6.35 -8.70
C GLU A 34 17.74 -5.85 -7.93
N GLN A 35 16.90 -6.78 -7.50
CA GLN A 35 15.73 -6.48 -6.68
C GLN A 35 16.09 -6.65 -5.21
N ARG A 36 15.85 -5.60 -4.41
CA ARG A 36 16.14 -5.60 -2.97
C ARG A 36 14.87 -5.31 -2.17
N TYR A 37 14.76 -5.91 -1.00
CA TYR A 37 13.71 -5.57 -0.04
C TYR A 37 14.03 -4.27 0.70
N VAL A 38 13.04 -3.37 0.77
CA VAL A 38 13.18 -2.06 1.42
C VAL A 38 12.85 -2.13 2.90
N THR A 39 11.96 -3.05 3.32
CA THR A 39 11.66 -3.23 4.75
C THR A 39 12.83 -3.89 5.47
N ASP A 40 13.25 -3.32 6.59
CA ASP A 40 14.19 -3.96 7.52
C ASP A 40 13.61 -5.29 8.03
N GLY A 41 14.36 -6.38 7.86
CA GLY A 41 13.85 -7.75 8.07
C GLY A 41 13.30 -8.43 6.81
N GLY A 42 13.30 -7.74 5.67
CA GLY A 42 13.11 -8.31 4.34
C GLY A 42 11.65 -8.44 3.92
N VAL A 43 11.16 -9.67 3.84
CA VAL A 43 9.94 -10.00 3.09
C VAL A 43 8.65 -9.47 3.75
N PHE A 44 8.72 -9.07 5.03
CA PHE A 44 7.61 -8.54 5.83
C PHE A 44 6.40 -9.49 5.85
N GLU A 45 6.65 -10.75 6.24
CA GLU A 45 5.65 -11.83 6.22
C GLU A 45 4.43 -11.55 7.12
N GLU A 46 4.66 -11.00 8.32
CA GLU A 46 3.61 -10.70 9.31
C GLU A 46 2.56 -9.72 8.76
N GLY A 47 3.01 -8.71 8.01
CA GLY A 47 2.14 -7.70 7.42
C GLY A 47 1.52 -8.10 6.08
N ARG A 48 2.00 -9.17 5.45
CA ARG A 48 1.64 -9.53 4.07
C ARG A 48 0.14 -9.76 3.88
N ASP A 49 -0.49 -10.49 4.80
CA ASP A 49 -1.92 -10.81 4.68
C ASP A 49 -2.80 -9.57 4.89
N LEU A 50 -2.40 -8.70 5.82
CA LEU A 50 -3.06 -7.41 6.01
C LEU A 50 -2.92 -6.54 4.74
N VAL A 51 -1.71 -6.44 4.19
CA VAL A 51 -1.43 -5.71 2.94
C VAL A 51 -2.30 -6.24 1.80
N LYS A 52 -2.38 -7.57 1.62
CA LYS A 52 -3.22 -8.19 0.59
C LYS A 52 -4.70 -7.85 0.76
N ARG A 53 -5.24 -7.96 1.98
CA ARG A 53 -6.66 -7.69 2.26
C ARG A 53 -7.00 -6.21 2.03
N VAL A 54 -6.17 -5.30 2.53
CA VAL A 54 -6.40 -3.85 2.36
C VAL A 54 -6.21 -3.46 0.89
N ARG A 55 -5.25 -4.04 0.17
CA ARG A 55 -5.10 -3.81 -1.28
C ARG A 55 -6.28 -4.34 -2.07
N ALA A 56 -6.80 -5.52 -1.72
CA ALA A 56 -8.02 -6.06 -2.32
C ALA A 56 -9.23 -5.14 -2.08
N LEU A 57 -9.35 -4.57 -0.87
CA LEU A 57 -10.38 -3.60 -0.53
C LEU A 57 -10.23 -2.30 -1.36
N ASN A 58 -9.01 -1.76 -1.44
CA ASN A 58 -8.70 -0.57 -2.24
C ASN A 58 -9.04 -0.79 -3.72
N ASN A 59 -8.61 -1.94 -4.27
CA ASN A 59 -8.92 -2.32 -5.64
C ASN A 59 -10.42 -2.56 -5.85
N TYR A 60 -11.13 -3.08 -4.85
CA TYR A 60 -12.57 -3.25 -4.93
C TYR A 60 -13.25 -1.89 -5.11
N PHE A 61 -12.89 -0.88 -4.32
CA PHE A 61 -13.44 0.48 -4.43
C PHE A 61 -12.71 1.39 -5.42
N SER A 62 -12.03 0.83 -6.42
CA SER A 62 -11.31 1.61 -7.45
C SER A 62 -12.21 2.25 -8.51
N THR A 63 -13.52 1.97 -8.50
CA THR A 63 -14.46 2.47 -9.51
C THR A 63 -15.52 3.38 -8.91
N GLU A 64 -15.87 4.44 -9.64
CA GLU A 64 -16.86 5.42 -9.20
C GLU A 64 -18.22 4.76 -8.89
N GLN A 65 -18.63 3.76 -9.67
CA GLN A 65 -19.86 3.01 -9.44
C GLN A 65 -19.87 2.31 -8.07
N ARG A 66 -18.74 1.72 -7.67
CA ARG A 66 -18.64 1.01 -6.39
C ARG A 66 -18.54 1.98 -5.22
N CYS A 67 -17.87 3.11 -5.40
CA CYS A 67 -17.88 4.21 -4.43
C CYS A 67 -19.30 4.75 -4.21
N LYS A 68 -20.05 5.05 -5.28
CA LYS A 68 -21.45 5.49 -5.19
C LYS A 68 -22.35 4.48 -4.47
N ARG A 69 -22.13 3.18 -4.72
CA ARG A 69 -22.86 2.13 -4.01
C ARG A 69 -22.55 2.12 -2.52
N LEU A 70 -21.29 2.34 -2.13
CA LEU A 70 -20.91 2.47 -0.72
C LEU A 70 -21.59 3.67 -0.07
N GLU A 71 -21.60 4.83 -0.74
CA GLU A 71 -22.29 6.03 -0.26
C GLU A 71 -23.80 5.79 -0.09
N ALA A 72 -24.43 5.08 -1.02
CA ALA A 72 -25.85 4.73 -0.92
C ALA A 72 -26.14 3.83 0.29
N VAL A 73 -25.28 2.83 0.54
CA VAL A 73 -25.37 1.98 1.73
C VAL A 73 -25.16 2.78 3.01
N GLN A 74 -24.17 3.66 3.05
CA GLN A 74 -23.94 4.54 4.20
C GLN A 74 -25.16 5.42 4.48
N SER A 75 -25.73 6.02 3.44
CA SER A 75 -26.95 6.83 3.55
C SER A 75 -28.14 6.01 4.06
N PHE A 76 -28.32 4.78 3.58
CA PHE A 76 -29.42 3.89 3.98
C PHE A 76 -29.36 3.51 5.47
N TYR A 77 -28.16 3.27 5.99
CA TYR A 77 -27.94 2.89 7.39
C TYR A 77 -27.63 4.10 8.30
N CYS A 78 -27.76 5.33 7.81
CA CYS A 78 -27.38 6.56 8.53
C CYS A 78 -25.93 6.53 9.07
N LEU A 79 -25.01 5.90 8.34
CA LEU A 79 -23.60 5.84 8.70
C LEU A 79 -22.89 7.15 8.32
N PRO A 80 -21.83 7.52 9.05
CA PRO A 80 -20.99 8.66 8.68
C PRO A 80 -20.44 8.50 7.26
N LYS A 81 -20.49 9.59 6.49
CA LYS A 81 -19.76 9.67 5.22
C LYS A 81 -18.27 9.71 5.55
N LEU A 82 -17.56 8.68 5.13
CA LEU A 82 -16.12 8.59 5.30
C LEU A 82 -15.46 9.53 4.29
N ALA A 83 -15.11 10.74 4.73
CA ALA A 83 -14.21 11.62 3.99
C ALA A 83 -12.86 11.61 4.72
N PRO A 84 -11.72 11.50 4.00
CA PRO A 84 -10.43 11.71 4.62
C PRO A 84 -10.40 13.12 5.18
N THR A 85 -10.38 13.23 6.51
CA THR A 85 -10.10 14.49 7.18
C THR A 85 -8.59 14.57 7.26
N LEU A 86 -7.99 15.46 6.47
CA LEU A 86 -6.56 15.73 6.60
C LEU A 86 -6.37 16.45 7.93
N ASP A 87 -5.68 15.80 8.86
CA ASP A 87 -5.24 16.42 10.10
C ASP A 87 -4.04 17.32 9.75
N CYS A 88 -4.35 18.51 9.24
CA CYS A 88 -3.34 19.52 8.99
C CYS A 88 -3.09 20.23 10.31
N ASP A 89 -1.95 19.98 10.94
CA ASP A 89 -1.44 20.84 12.03
C ASP A 89 -1.48 22.30 11.53
N THR A 90 -2.25 23.14 12.21
CA THR A 90 -2.46 24.54 11.87
C THR A 90 -1.29 25.40 12.35
#